data_AF-A0A258RK05-F1
#
_entry.id   AF-A0A258RK05-F1
#
_cell.length_a   1.000
_cell.length_b   1.000
_cell.length_c   1.000
_cell.angle_alpha   90.00
_cell.angle_beta   90.00
_cell.angle_gamma   90.00
#
_symmetry.space_group_name_H-M   'P 1'
#
loop_
_entity.id
_entity.type
_entity.pdbx_description
1 polymer ?
#
loop_
_entity_poly.entity_id
_entity_poly.type
_entity_poly.pdbx_seq_one_letter_code
_entity_poly.pdbx_strand_id
1 'polypeptide(L)'
;MSQVLSAKDLFAEMKRMPTAERAKFFSLLTSSAFRDDDYTHEQVFGHLEREPLSASEAAEYLEVSLPTLRRHVQAGKLLACRTVGRSQLFAAGDLRAFKRTRQSKSRPVSQGR
;
A
#
# COMPACT_ATOMS: atom_id res chain seq x y z
N MET A 1 8.81 -4.81 27.36
CA MET A 1 7.71 -4.41 28.27
C MET A 1 7.33 -2.98 27.94
N SER A 2 6.31 -2.78 27.10
CA SER A 2 5.83 -1.42 26.77
C SER A 2 4.96 -0.93 27.91
N GLN A 3 5.49 -0.05 28.76
CA GLN A 3 4.72 0.61 29.80
C GLN A 3 3.70 1.53 29.12
N VAL A 4 2.41 1.26 29.31
CA VAL A 4 1.34 2.14 28.84
C VAL A 4 1.31 3.37 29.77
N LEU A 5 2.05 4.40 29.39
CA LEU A 5 2.03 5.70 30.06
C LEU A 5 0.78 6.47 29.61
N SER A 6 -0.06 6.86 30.57
CA SER A 6 -1.17 7.76 30.26
C SER A 6 -0.66 9.19 30.06
N ALA A 7 -1.45 10.03 29.38
CA ALA A 7 -1.14 11.45 29.23
C ALA A 7 -0.97 12.16 30.58
N LYS A 8 -1.69 11.70 31.63
CA LYS A 8 -1.57 12.25 32.99
C LYS A 8 -0.24 11.88 33.63
N ASP A 9 0.23 10.64 33.42
CA ASP A 9 1.51 10.17 33.96
C ASP A 9 2.68 10.90 33.29
N LEU A 10 2.62 11.08 31.97
CA LEU A 10 3.60 11.88 31.22
C LEU A 10 3.66 13.32 31.73
N PHE A 11 2.50 13.95 31.95
CA PHE A 11 2.43 15.32 32.47
C PHE A 11 2.99 15.43 33.89
N ALA A 12 2.75 14.44 34.75
CA ALA A 12 3.33 14.39 36.09
C ALA A 12 4.86 14.30 36.03
N GLU A 13 5.40 13.53 35.10
CA GLU A 13 6.84 13.38 34.91
C GLU A 13 7.48 14.68 34.38
N MET A 14 6.83 15.36 33.43
CA MET A 14 7.29 16.66 32.92
C MET A 14 7.34 17.77 33.98
N LYS A 15 6.50 17.70 35.02
CA LYS A 15 6.56 18.63 36.15
C LYS A 15 7.82 18.44 36.99
N ARG A 16 8.36 17.23 37.03
CA ARG A 16 9.57 16.88 37.79
C ARG A 16 10.85 17.21 37.03
N MET A 17 10.78 17.41 35.72
CA MET A 17 11.92 17.77 34.88
C MET A 17 12.41 19.20 35.15
N PRO A 18 13.75 19.42 35.14
CA PRO A 18 14.32 20.76 35.11
C PRO A 18 13.86 21.56 33.89
N THR A 19 13.84 22.90 34.01
CA THR A 19 13.34 23.79 32.96
C THR A 19 14.04 23.58 31.61
N ALA A 20 15.37 23.36 31.61
CA ALA A 20 16.14 23.14 30.40
C ALA A 20 15.77 21.82 29.69
N GLU A 21 15.56 20.74 30.44
CA GLU A 21 15.15 19.45 29.88
C GLU A 21 13.72 19.51 29.35
N ARG A 22 12.81 20.17 30.07
CA ARG A 22 11.44 20.38 29.62
C ARG A 22 11.38 21.15 28.30
N ALA A 23 12.18 22.21 28.15
CA ALA A 23 12.28 22.97 26.90
C ALA A 23 12.79 22.09 25.74
N LYS A 24 13.83 21.29 25.99
CA LYS A 24 14.37 20.35 24.99
C LYS A 24 13.36 19.28 24.60
N PHE A 25 12.61 18.74 25.56
CA PHE A 25 11.54 17.77 25.30
C PHE A 25 10.46 18.34 24.38
N PHE A 26 9.96 19.54 24.65
CA PHE A 26 8.96 20.17 23.78
C PHE A 26 9.50 20.45 22.39
N SER A 27 10.77 20.87 22.26
CA SER A 27 11.41 21.05 20.95
C SER A 27 11.51 19.74 20.16
N LEU A 28 11.77 18.61 20.83
CA LEU A 28 11.81 17.30 20.18
C LEU A 28 10.40 16.88 19.76
N LEU A 29 9.42 17.01 20.66
CA LEU A 29 8.03 16.66 20.42
C LEU A 29 7.45 17.41 19.20
N THR A 30 7.70 18.71 19.08
CA THR A 30 7.25 19.50 17.92
C THR A 30 7.95 19.10 16.62
N SER A 31 9.22 18.70 16.69
CA SER A 31 9.99 18.31 15.51
C SER A 31 9.70 16.90 14.97
N SER A 32 9.13 16.02 15.81
CA SER A 32 8.98 14.58 15.51
C SER A 32 7.54 14.05 15.60
N ALA A 33 6.72 14.52 16.54
CA ALA A 33 5.39 13.96 16.78
C ALA A 33 4.27 14.67 16.01
N PHE A 34 4.53 15.90 15.55
CA PHE A 34 3.62 16.71 14.74
C PHE A 34 4.23 17.03 13.37
N ARG A 35 5.24 16.26 12.96
CA ARG A 35 5.72 16.31 11.59
C ARG A 35 4.60 15.69 10.76
N ASP A 36 3.87 16.52 10.01
CA ASP A 36 2.91 16.03 9.02
C ASP A 36 3.72 15.26 7.99
N ASP A 37 3.73 13.94 8.12
CA ASP A 37 4.14 13.02 7.07
C ASP A 37 3.07 13.05 5.96
N ASP A 38 2.85 14.24 5.38
CA ASP A 38 1.99 14.50 4.22
C ASP A 38 2.67 13.95 2.95
N TYR A 39 3.10 12.70 2.99
CA TYR A 39 3.60 12.03 1.82
C TYR A 39 2.43 11.82 0.87
N THR A 40 2.56 12.38 -0.32
CA THR A 40 1.63 12.09 -1.41
C THR A 40 1.63 10.59 -1.71
N HIS A 41 0.51 10.07 -2.22
CA HIS A 41 0.40 8.67 -2.65
C HIS A 41 1.54 8.28 -3.60
N GLU A 42 1.99 9.19 -4.47
CA GLU A 42 3.11 8.97 -5.38
C GLU A 42 4.46 8.83 -4.65
N GLN A 43 4.69 9.60 -3.60
CA GLN A 43 5.92 9.49 -2.80
C GLN A 43 5.99 8.20 -2.00
N VAL A 44 4.87 7.73 -1.45
CA VAL A 44 4.83 6.48 -0.68
C VAL A 44 4.73 5.25 -1.56
N PHE A 45 3.92 5.29 -2.63
CA PHE A 45 3.52 4.10 -3.40
C PHE A 45 3.86 4.19 -4.89
N GLY A 46 4.37 5.31 -5.39
CA GLY A 46 4.69 5.48 -6.83
C GLY A 46 5.75 4.52 -7.33
N HIS A 47 6.62 4.01 -6.45
CA HIS A 47 7.57 2.96 -6.79
C HIS A 47 6.89 1.59 -7.02
N LEU A 48 5.80 1.28 -6.29
CA LEU A 48 5.02 0.05 -6.48
C LEU A 48 4.28 0.02 -7.81
N GLU A 49 3.93 1.19 -8.37
CA GLU A 49 3.34 1.23 -9.71
C GLU A 49 4.34 0.83 -10.81
N ARG A 50 5.64 0.94 -10.53
CA ARG A 50 6.72 0.66 -11.47
C ARG A 50 7.34 -0.73 -11.30
N GLU A 51 7.16 -1.36 -10.14
CA GLU A 51 7.73 -2.67 -9.88
C GLU A 51 6.87 -3.80 -10.49
N PRO A 52 7.45 -4.67 -11.34
CA PRO A 52 6.72 -5.78 -11.92
C PRO A 52 6.39 -6.84 -10.87
N LEU A 53 5.12 -7.26 -10.82
CA LEU A 53 4.64 -8.30 -9.92
C LEU A 53 4.90 -9.69 -10.49
N SER A 54 5.29 -10.63 -9.63
CA SER A 54 5.40 -12.05 -9.98
C SER A 54 4.04 -12.65 -10.34
N ALA A 55 4.05 -13.85 -10.94
CA ALA A 55 2.82 -14.57 -11.25
C ALA A 55 1.96 -14.86 -10.00
N SER A 56 2.55 -15.14 -8.84
CA SER A 56 1.82 -15.34 -7.58
C SER A 56 1.15 -14.05 -7.12
N GLU A 57 1.90 -12.95 -7.10
CA GLU A 57 1.38 -11.64 -6.66
C GLU A 57 0.31 -11.11 -7.63
N ALA A 58 0.48 -11.35 -8.94
CA ALA A 58 -0.52 -11.00 -9.94
C ALA A 58 -1.81 -11.81 -9.78
N ALA A 59 -1.71 -13.09 -9.44
CA ALA A 59 -2.88 -13.93 -9.16
C ALA A 59 -3.63 -13.44 -7.90
N GLU A 60 -2.89 -13.10 -6.86
CA GLU A 60 -3.42 -12.51 -5.62
C GLU A 60 -4.10 -11.16 -5.88
N TYR A 61 -3.43 -10.25 -6.62
CA TYR A 61 -3.98 -8.94 -7.00
C TYR A 61 -5.32 -9.05 -7.74
N LEU A 62 -5.42 -10.04 -8.64
CA LEU A 62 -6.62 -10.33 -9.42
C LEU A 62 -7.66 -11.17 -8.68
N GLU A 63 -7.36 -11.61 -7.46
CA GLU A 63 -8.19 -12.48 -6.61
C GLU A 63 -8.60 -13.77 -7.36
N VAL A 64 -7.63 -14.39 -8.03
CA VAL A 64 -7.82 -15.65 -8.78
C VAL A 64 -6.72 -16.64 -8.46
N SER A 65 -6.98 -17.92 -8.74
CA SER A 65 -5.94 -18.94 -8.63
C SER A 65 -4.85 -18.77 -9.70
N LEU A 66 -3.61 -19.17 -9.39
CA LEU A 66 -2.48 -19.16 -10.33
C LEU A 66 -2.78 -19.88 -11.67
N PRO A 67 -3.48 -21.04 -11.70
CA PRO A 67 -3.89 -21.64 -12.97
C PRO A 67 -4.84 -20.77 -13.79
N THR A 68 -5.72 -20.01 -13.14
CA THR A 68 -6.64 -19.08 -13.81
C THR A 68 -5.89 -17.91 -14.42
N LEU A 69 -4.90 -17.35 -13.71
CA LEU A 69 -3.98 -16.36 -14.26
C LEU A 69 -3.28 -16.91 -15.51
N ARG A 70 -2.70 -18.10 -15.43
CA ARG A 70 -2.01 -18.74 -16.57
C ARG A 70 -2.93 -18.93 -17.77
N ARG A 71 -4.20 -19.29 -17.54
CA ARG A 71 -5.22 -19.39 -18.60
C ARG A 71 -5.48 -18.04 -19.28
N HIS A 72 -5.53 -16.95 -18.51
CA HIS A 72 -5.68 -15.60 -19.07
C HIS A 72 -4.48 -15.19 -19.91
N VAL A 73 -3.27 -15.57 -19.48
CA VAL A 73 -2.04 -15.31 -20.24
C VAL A 73 -2.00 -16.12 -21.54
N GLN A 74 -2.31 -17.42 -21.48
CA GLN A 74 -2.39 -18.28 -22.66
C GLN A 74 -3.46 -17.83 -23.67
N ALA A 75 -4.58 -17.31 -23.17
CA ALA A 75 -5.63 -16.75 -24.01
C ALA A 75 -5.32 -15.35 -24.57
N GLY A 76 -4.12 -14.80 -24.30
CA GLY A 76 -3.71 -13.47 -24.74
C GLY A 76 -4.46 -12.32 -24.07
N LYS A 77 -5.23 -12.59 -23.01
CA LYS A 77 -6.05 -11.59 -22.30
C LYS A 77 -5.23 -10.76 -21.30
N LEU A 78 -4.08 -11.29 -20.90
CA LEU A 78 -3.12 -10.64 -20.01
C LEU A 78 -1.71 -10.96 -20.54
N LEU A 79 -0.83 -9.97 -20.59
CA LEU A 79 0.53 -10.15 -21.10
C LEU A 79 1.54 -9.96 -19.97
N ALA A 80 2.60 -10.76 -19.98
CA ALA A 80 3.74 -10.53 -19.11
C ALA A 80 4.58 -9.37 -19.68
N CYS A 81 4.88 -8.37 -18.85
CA CYS A 81 5.71 -7.24 -19.23
C CYS A 81 7.21 -7.61 -19.31
N ARG A 82 7.63 -8.61 -18.53
CA ARG A 82 9.00 -9.12 -18.52
C ARG A 82 8.99 -10.61 -18.19
N THR A 83 9.93 -11.35 -18.77
CA THR A 83 10.19 -12.75 -18.40
C THR A 83 11.63 -12.89 -17.95
N VAL A 84 11.85 -13.48 -16.79
CA VAL A 84 13.19 -13.80 -16.25
C VAL A 84 13.28 -15.32 -16.09
N GLY A 85 14.01 -15.96 -17.00
CA GLY A 85 14.02 -17.42 -17.09
C GLY A 85 12.63 -17.98 -17.40
N ARG A 86 12.02 -18.67 -16.43
CA ARG A 86 10.63 -19.19 -16.53
C ARG A 86 9.61 -18.34 -15.77
N SER A 87 10.07 -17.31 -15.07
CA SER A 87 9.21 -16.45 -14.26
C SER A 87 8.67 -15.30 -15.10
N GLN A 88 7.35 -15.21 -15.17
CA GLN A 88 6.62 -14.12 -15.82
C GLN A 88 6.32 -13.03 -14.79
N LEU A 89 6.56 -11.79 -15.20
CA LEU A 89 6.32 -10.58 -14.42
C LEU A 89 5.25 -9.72 -15.10
N PHE A 90 4.41 -9.08 -14.30
CA PHE A 90 3.22 -8.35 -14.75
C PHE A 90 3.24 -6.92 -14.22
N ALA A 91 2.94 -5.95 -15.09
CA ALA A 91 2.82 -4.57 -14.67
C ALA A 91 1.54 -4.36 -13.86
N ALA A 92 1.62 -3.65 -12.74
CA ALA A 92 0.46 -3.34 -11.91
C ALA A 92 -0.65 -2.60 -12.69
N GLY A 93 -0.27 -1.74 -13.64
CA GLY A 93 -1.20 -1.02 -14.52
C GLY A 93 -2.06 -1.97 -15.38
N ASP A 94 -1.44 -2.98 -15.98
CA ASP A 94 -2.13 -3.95 -16.84
C ASP A 94 -3.10 -4.82 -16.02
N LEU A 95 -2.69 -5.24 -14.83
CA LEU A 95 -3.56 -5.97 -13.90
C LEU A 95 -4.74 -5.12 -13.45
N ARG A 96 -4.52 -3.84 -13.15
CA ARG A 96 -5.57 -2.89 -12.76
C ARG A 96 -6.58 -2.70 -13.90
N ALA A 97 -6.11 -2.51 -15.13
CA ALA A 97 -6.97 -2.40 -16.31
C ALA A 97 -7.77 -3.70 -16.55
N PHE A 98 -7.11 -4.85 -16.44
CA PHE A 98 -7.74 -6.15 -16.56
C PHE A 98 -8.82 -6.39 -15.49
N LYS A 99 -8.55 -6.03 -14.22
CA LYS A 99 -9.53 -6.13 -13.11
C LYS A 99 -10.76 -5.26 -13.37
N ARG A 100 -10.58 -4.01 -13.84
CA ARG A 100 -11.68 -3.10 -14.18
C ARG A 100 -12.58 -3.62 -15.29
N THR A 101 -12.01 -4.14 -16.38
CA THR A 101 -12.80 -4.68 -17.51
C THR A 101 -13.60 -5.93 -17.12
N ARG A 102 -13.13 -6.70 -16.13
CA ARG A 102 -13.88 -7.83 -15.56
C ARG A 102 -15.05 -7.36 -14.69
N GLN A 103 -14.83 -6.36 -13.83
CA GLN A 103 -15.87 -5.82 -12.97
C GLN A 103 -16.98 -5.09 -13.76
N SER A 104 -16.63 -4.42 -14.86
CA SER A 104 -17.63 -3.80 -15.74
C SER A 104 -18.48 -4.83 -16.47
N LYS A 105 -17.94 -6.02 -16.77
CA LYS A 105 -18.70 -7.15 -17.36
C LYS A 105 -19.58 -7.89 -16.35
N SER A 106 -19.26 -7.84 -15.06
CA SER A 106 -20.03 -8.51 -14.00
C SER A 106 -21.13 -7.64 -13.38
N ARG A 107 -21.12 -6.31 -13.60
CA ARG A 107 -22.24 -5.43 -13.23
C ARG A 107 -23.30 -5.49 -14.34
N PRO A 108 -24.48 -6.10 -14.12
CA PRO A 108 -25.57 -5.96 -15.07
C PRO A 108 -25.96 -4.49 -15.12
N VAL A 109 -26.08 -3.94 -16.33
CA VAL A 109 -26.67 -2.62 -16.55
C VAL A 109 -28.10 -2.68 -16.01
N SER A 110 -28.32 -2.10 -14.83
CA SER A 110 -29.67 -1.79 -14.37
C SER A 110 -30.20 -0.69 -15.27
N GLN A 111 -30.84 -1.07 -16.38
CA GLN A 111 -31.68 -0.17 -17.17
C GLN A 111 -32.86 0.23 -16.28
N GLY A 112 -32.73 1.38 -15.63
CA GLY A 112 -33.82 2.11 -15.00
C GLY A 112 -34.62 2.82 -16.10
N ARG A 113 -35.91 2.49 -16.11
CA ARG A 113 -36.97 2.94 -17.00
C ARG A 113 -37.38 4.38 -16.72
#